data_AF-A0A2W6BKZ8-F1
#
_entry.id   AF-A0A2W6BKZ8-F1
#
_cell.length_a   1.000
_cell.length_b   1.000
_cell.length_c   1.000
_cell.angle_alpha   90.00
_cell.angle_beta   90.00
_cell.angle_gamma   90.00
#
_symmetry.space_group_name_H-M   'P 1'
#
loop_
_entity.id
_entity.type
_entity.pdbx_description
1 polymer ?
#
loop_
_entity_poly.entity_id
_entity_poly.type
_entity_poly.pdbx_seq_one_letter_code
_entity_poly.pdbx_strand_id
1 'polypeptide(L)'
;TQVNLLLLLSVYALWGFVRRNALGRKWLVLAGTAAGLMLLTRYDAVIFLPALSAFLLVFRLRHREARPALGDVLIFGAAVLPWMAAILVWNDLRFGSPFLTGLKEQTFGEPFLSGLLGLLVSPGKGIVWYVPLIFLLPWCVRGFYRRAPYFAALSLVLTVLPLAFYSNVVFWHGDPAWGPRYLYTAVPYLVLPLGEILTTWMRRARALRLTLLLLVVSSFLVQLSAITVTPWRFWYRIEAIEQRTRQPFHWGARRYHYYWDVRQSPLLIQPDNVYQVIRLKLGEKRYELRVHPGPPGVSNPADKYPINAFAFWWLDPRHPIFGSRTRGGLAALLGFIAISSLLFVVLELRKKGEHGGVTATTSVSG
;
A
#
# COMPACT_ATOMS: atom_id res chain seq x y z
N THR A 1 -4.24 2.36 -3.94
CA THR A 1 -5.14 1.63 -4.86
C THR A 1 -6.58 1.89 -4.44
N GLN A 2 -7.55 1.69 -5.35
CA GLN A 2 -8.98 1.85 -5.01
C GLN A 2 -9.40 0.92 -3.87
N VAL A 3 -8.94 -0.35 -3.89
CA VAL A 3 -9.13 -1.30 -2.78
C VAL A 3 -8.67 -0.73 -1.44
N ASN A 4 -7.47 -0.15 -1.39
CA ASN A 4 -6.94 0.39 -0.13
C ASN A 4 -7.78 1.56 0.41
N LEU A 5 -8.22 2.46 -0.47
CA LEU A 5 -9.10 3.57 -0.10
C LEU A 5 -10.43 3.05 0.49
N LEU A 6 -11.04 2.08 -0.19
CA LEU A 6 -12.33 1.52 0.21
C LEU A 6 -12.23 0.68 1.48
N LEU A 7 -11.14 -0.08 1.65
CA LEU A 7 -10.85 -0.82 2.88
C LEU A 7 -10.64 0.15 4.06
N LEU A 8 -9.86 1.23 3.87
CA LEU A 8 -9.68 2.27 4.88
C LEU A 8 -10.98 2.96 5.25
N LEU A 9 -11.83 3.28 4.27
CA LEU A 9 -13.15 3.86 4.51
C LEU A 9 -14.04 2.90 5.30
N SER A 10 -14.03 1.61 4.96
CA SER A 10 -14.78 0.58 5.69
C SER A 10 -14.31 0.48 7.14
N VAL A 11 -13.00 0.36 7.36
CA VAL A 11 -12.41 0.30 8.71
C VAL A 11 -12.67 1.58 9.50
N TYR A 12 -12.56 2.75 8.88
CA TYR A 12 -12.88 4.04 9.50
C TYR A 12 -14.35 4.11 9.93
N ALA A 13 -15.27 3.66 9.07
CA ALA A 13 -16.69 3.63 9.38
C ALA A 13 -17.02 2.66 10.52
N LEU A 14 -16.42 1.46 10.53
CA LEU A 14 -16.55 0.51 11.64
C LEU A 14 -15.97 1.07 12.95
N TRP A 15 -14.85 1.78 12.88
CA TRP A 15 -14.29 2.44 14.05
C TRP A 15 -15.16 3.60 14.55
N GLY A 16 -15.75 4.36 13.63
CA GLY A 16 -16.72 5.42 13.93
C GLY A 16 -17.98 4.87 14.61
N PHE A 17 -18.47 3.72 14.14
CA PHE A 17 -19.57 2.99 14.77
C PHE A 17 -19.27 2.64 16.22
N VAL A 18 -18.13 1.98 16.44
CA VAL A 18 -17.65 1.56 17.76
C VAL A 18 -17.47 2.73 18.73
N ARG A 19 -16.95 3.86 18.25
CA ARG A 19 -16.67 5.02 19.13
C ARG A 19 -17.86 5.91 19.43
N ARG A 20 -18.76 6.13 18.47
CA ARG A 20 -19.71 7.26 18.54
C ARG A 20 -21.13 6.88 18.93
N ASN A 21 -21.55 5.62 18.83
CA ASN A 21 -22.86 5.02 19.18
C ASN A 21 -24.16 5.73 18.68
N ALA A 22 -24.21 7.07 18.62
CA ALA A 22 -25.37 7.94 18.38
C ALA A 22 -25.90 8.01 16.93
N LEU A 23 -25.16 7.50 15.94
CA LEU A 23 -25.60 7.40 14.53
C LEU A 23 -25.52 5.94 14.01
N GLY A 24 -25.52 4.98 14.95
CA GLY A 24 -24.92 3.65 14.83
C GLY A 24 -25.04 2.97 13.46
N ARG A 25 -26.26 2.75 12.95
CA ARG A 25 -26.45 1.89 11.77
C ARG A 25 -26.01 2.51 10.44
N LYS A 26 -25.97 3.85 10.32
CA LYS A 26 -25.49 4.52 9.08
C LYS A 26 -24.01 4.22 8.83
N TRP A 27 -23.22 4.09 9.89
CA TRP A 27 -21.81 3.71 9.80
C TRP A 27 -21.64 2.27 9.32
N LEU A 28 -22.52 1.36 9.72
CA LEU A 28 -22.51 -0.02 9.22
C LEU A 28 -22.86 -0.09 7.73
N VAL A 29 -23.84 0.70 7.29
CA VAL A 29 -24.20 0.80 5.87
C VAL A 29 -23.03 1.39 5.06
N LEU A 30 -22.39 2.46 5.56
CA LEU A 30 -21.19 3.02 4.92
C LEU A 30 -20.04 2.00 4.88
N ALA A 31 -19.80 1.28 5.97
CA ALA A 31 -18.76 0.27 6.06
C ALA A 31 -18.99 -0.89 5.07
N GLY A 32 -20.21 -1.42 5.02
CA GLY A 32 -20.59 -2.50 4.11
C GLY A 32 -20.62 -2.04 2.65
N THR A 33 -21.08 -0.82 2.38
CA THR A 33 -21.03 -0.23 1.04
C THR A 33 -19.59 -0.07 0.54
N ALA A 34 -18.70 0.46 1.39
CA ALA A 34 -17.28 0.60 1.06
C ALA A 34 -16.63 -0.77 0.84
N ALA A 35 -16.93 -1.76 1.69
CA ALA A 35 -16.45 -3.12 1.53
C ALA A 35 -16.99 -3.80 0.26
N GLY A 36 -18.24 -3.57 -0.13
CA GLY A 36 -18.83 -4.08 -1.37
C GLY A 36 -18.24 -3.43 -2.62
N LEU A 37 -18.09 -2.11 -2.63
CA LEU A 37 -17.38 -1.39 -3.70
C LEU A 37 -15.94 -1.87 -3.86
N MET A 38 -15.28 -2.25 -2.77
CA MET A 38 -13.93 -2.81 -2.81
C MET A 38 -13.90 -4.10 -3.65
N LEU A 39 -14.90 -4.99 -3.50
CA LEU A 39 -15.02 -6.23 -4.28
C LEU A 39 -15.18 -5.97 -5.77
N LEU A 40 -15.93 -4.92 -6.15
CA LEU A 40 -16.09 -4.53 -7.55
C LEU A 40 -14.76 -4.16 -8.20
N THR A 41 -13.81 -3.63 -7.43
CA THR A 41 -12.49 -3.29 -7.96
C THR A 41 -11.57 -4.50 -8.05
N ARG A 42 -11.65 -5.43 -7.09
CA ARG A 42 -10.91 -6.71 -7.11
C ARG A 42 -11.64 -7.79 -6.30
N TYR A 43 -11.88 -8.94 -6.90
CA TYR A 43 -12.58 -10.07 -6.26
C TYR A 43 -11.81 -10.68 -5.08
N ASP A 44 -10.47 -10.64 -5.11
CA ASP A 44 -9.62 -11.14 -4.02
C ASP A 44 -9.80 -10.37 -2.71
N ALA A 45 -10.36 -9.15 -2.77
CA ALA A 45 -10.67 -8.37 -1.59
C ALA A 45 -11.78 -9.00 -0.72
N VAL A 46 -12.45 -10.07 -1.19
CA VAL A 46 -13.39 -10.87 -0.41
C VAL A 46 -12.78 -11.42 0.87
N ILE A 47 -11.46 -11.67 0.89
CA ILE A 47 -10.75 -12.17 2.07
C ILE A 47 -10.88 -11.22 3.27
N PHE A 48 -11.14 -9.93 3.06
CA PHE A 48 -11.28 -8.96 4.14
C PHE A 48 -12.66 -8.99 4.81
N LEU A 49 -13.72 -9.48 4.14
CA LEU A 49 -15.08 -9.45 4.70
C LEU A 49 -15.19 -10.24 6.02
N PRO A 50 -14.65 -11.47 6.15
CA PRO A 50 -14.68 -12.18 7.42
C PRO A 50 -13.96 -11.42 8.54
N ALA A 51 -12.84 -10.76 8.24
CA ALA A 51 -12.09 -9.98 9.23
C ALA A 51 -12.89 -8.76 9.73
N LEU A 52 -13.58 -8.06 8.82
CA LEU A 52 -14.42 -6.90 9.16
C LEU A 52 -15.66 -7.31 9.96
N SER A 53 -16.33 -8.40 9.56
CA SER A 53 -17.47 -8.97 10.29
C SER A 53 -17.07 -9.51 11.66
N ALA A 54 -15.93 -10.20 11.75
CA ALA A 54 -15.39 -10.71 13.02
C ALA A 54 -15.05 -9.57 13.99
N PHE A 55 -14.50 -8.45 13.49
CA PHE A 55 -14.24 -7.27 14.32
C PHE A 55 -15.52 -6.75 14.99
N LEU A 56 -16.63 -6.62 14.23
CA LEU A 56 -17.93 -6.22 14.77
C LEU A 56 -18.43 -7.20 15.83
N LEU A 57 -18.40 -8.49 15.52
CA LEU A 57 -18.88 -9.55 16.41
C LEU A 57 -18.08 -9.58 17.72
N VAL A 58 -16.74 -9.63 17.62
CA VAL A 58 -15.85 -9.68 18.79
C VAL A 58 -16.03 -8.44 19.66
N PHE A 59 -16.15 -7.25 19.06
CA PHE A 59 -16.40 -6.02 19.79
C PHE A 59 -17.70 -6.09 20.61
N ARG A 60 -18.83 -6.45 19.98
CA ARG A 60 -20.14 -6.54 20.65
C ARG A 60 -20.19 -7.64 21.71
N LEU A 61 -19.64 -8.82 21.42
CA LEU A 61 -19.60 -9.93 22.39
C LEU A 61 -18.79 -9.56 23.64
N ARG A 62 -17.68 -8.84 23.48
CA ARG A 62 -16.85 -8.39 24.61
C ARG A 62 -17.53 -7.33 25.46
N HIS A 63 -18.43 -6.54 24.89
CA HIS A 63 -19.27 -5.60 25.61
C HIS A 63 -20.59 -6.20 26.12
N ARG A 64 -20.75 -7.53 26.06
CA ARG A 64 -21.96 -8.28 26.47
C ARG A 64 -23.23 -7.88 25.71
N GLU A 65 -23.07 -7.40 24.48
CA GLU A 65 -24.15 -6.96 23.60
C GLU A 65 -24.39 -7.98 22.48
N ALA A 66 -24.64 -9.24 22.84
CA ALA A 66 -24.78 -10.33 21.87
C ALA A 66 -26.05 -10.19 20.98
N ARG A 67 -27.16 -9.71 21.55
CA ARG A 67 -28.43 -9.52 20.82
C ARG A 67 -28.32 -8.56 19.62
N PRO A 68 -27.74 -7.36 19.74
CA PRO A 68 -27.55 -6.49 18.57
C PRO A 68 -26.41 -6.95 17.64
N ALA A 69 -25.50 -7.82 18.09
CA ALA A 69 -24.34 -8.22 17.29
C ALA A 69 -24.74 -8.87 15.96
N LEU A 70 -25.72 -9.79 15.98
CA LEU A 70 -26.22 -10.41 14.76
C LEU A 70 -26.89 -9.38 13.84
N GLY A 71 -27.71 -8.48 14.39
CA GLY A 71 -28.35 -7.42 13.63
C GLY A 71 -27.35 -6.50 12.94
N ASP A 72 -26.26 -6.14 13.62
CA ASP A 72 -25.22 -5.29 13.05
C ASP A 72 -24.44 -5.97 11.93
N VAL A 73 -24.11 -7.27 12.10
CA VAL A 73 -23.48 -8.08 11.05
C VAL A 73 -24.41 -8.25 9.85
N LEU A 74 -25.71 -8.44 10.08
CA LEU A 74 -26.72 -8.52 9.02
C LEU A 74 -26.86 -7.19 8.26
N ILE A 75 -26.83 -6.05 8.95
CA ILE A 75 -26.86 -4.72 8.30
C ILE A 75 -25.59 -4.51 7.45
N PHE A 76 -24.42 -4.83 8.01
CA PHE A 76 -23.16 -4.76 7.27
C PHE A 76 -23.19 -5.67 6.03
N GLY A 77 -23.61 -6.93 6.19
CA GLY A 77 -23.75 -7.89 5.11
C GLY A 77 -24.74 -7.41 4.04
N ALA A 78 -25.93 -6.96 4.45
CA ALA A 78 -26.95 -6.42 3.56
C ALA A 78 -26.43 -5.22 2.73
N ALA A 79 -25.55 -4.38 3.30
CA ALA A 79 -24.93 -3.29 2.56
C ALA A 79 -23.83 -3.75 1.58
N VAL A 80 -23.22 -4.93 1.78
CA VAL A 80 -22.28 -5.55 0.83
C VAL A 80 -23.02 -6.21 -0.34
N LEU A 81 -24.18 -6.81 -0.08
CA LEU A 81 -24.93 -7.66 -1.04
C LEU A 81 -25.17 -7.04 -2.42
N PRO A 82 -25.62 -5.77 -2.58
CA PRO A 82 -25.88 -5.19 -3.90
C PRO A 82 -24.64 -5.17 -4.79
N TRP A 83 -23.47 -4.93 -4.19
CA TRP A 83 -22.20 -4.87 -4.91
C TRP A 83 -21.68 -6.27 -5.27
N MET A 84 -21.93 -7.24 -4.38
CA MET A 84 -21.65 -8.64 -4.67
C MET A 84 -22.56 -9.18 -5.79
N ALA A 85 -23.84 -8.80 -5.79
CA ALA A 85 -24.75 -9.13 -6.88
C ALA A 85 -24.28 -8.49 -8.19
N ALA A 86 -23.86 -7.22 -8.15
CA ALA A 86 -23.35 -6.53 -9.33
C ALA A 86 -22.12 -7.22 -9.95
N ILE A 87 -21.17 -7.74 -9.16
CA ILE A 87 -20.03 -8.49 -9.72
C ILE A 87 -20.44 -9.83 -10.34
N LEU A 88 -21.40 -10.54 -9.74
CA LEU A 88 -21.90 -11.81 -10.28
C LEU A 88 -22.65 -11.60 -11.60
N VAL A 89 -23.52 -10.60 -11.66
CA VAL A 89 -24.20 -10.19 -12.90
C VAL A 89 -23.18 -9.76 -13.96
N TRP A 90 -22.18 -8.98 -13.57
CA TRP A 90 -21.14 -8.52 -14.48
C TRP A 90 -20.25 -9.67 -14.99
N ASN A 91 -20.04 -10.72 -14.21
CA ASN A 91 -19.35 -11.93 -14.66
C ASN A 91 -20.22 -12.75 -15.61
N ASP A 92 -21.51 -12.90 -15.30
CA ASP A 92 -22.45 -13.60 -16.17
C ASP A 92 -22.55 -12.95 -17.56
N LEU A 93 -22.69 -11.62 -17.61
CA LEU A 93 -22.72 -10.86 -18.87
C LEU A 93 -21.42 -10.97 -19.68
N ARG A 94 -20.26 -11.12 -19.03
CA ARG A 94 -18.95 -11.17 -19.70
C ARG A 94 -18.50 -12.58 -20.09
N PHE A 95 -18.85 -13.57 -19.27
CA PHE A 95 -18.30 -14.93 -19.36
C PHE A 95 -19.38 -16.00 -19.52
N GLY A 96 -20.67 -15.65 -19.51
CA GLY A 96 -21.79 -16.59 -19.56
C GLY A 96 -21.99 -17.39 -18.27
N SER A 97 -21.32 -17.00 -17.18
CA SER A 97 -21.51 -17.59 -15.86
C SER A 97 -21.08 -16.63 -14.76
N PRO A 98 -21.83 -16.52 -13.64
CA PRO A 98 -21.48 -15.61 -12.54
C PRO A 98 -20.19 -16.01 -11.81
N PHE A 99 -19.80 -17.29 -11.88
CA PHE A 99 -18.65 -17.84 -11.17
C PHE A 99 -17.37 -17.90 -12.01
N LEU A 100 -17.45 -17.60 -13.31
CA LEU A 100 -16.28 -17.49 -14.15
C LEU A 100 -15.61 -16.13 -13.93
N THR A 101 -14.33 -16.15 -13.54
CA THR A 101 -13.55 -14.93 -13.24
C THR A 101 -12.67 -14.49 -14.41
N GLY A 102 -12.60 -15.30 -15.48
CA GLY A 102 -11.69 -15.09 -16.61
C GLY A 102 -10.24 -15.51 -16.36
N LEU A 103 -9.91 -15.99 -15.15
CA LEU A 103 -8.60 -16.56 -14.85
C LEU A 103 -8.48 -17.95 -15.47
N LYS A 104 -7.57 -18.10 -16.44
CA LYS A 104 -7.28 -19.39 -17.10
C LYS A 104 -6.07 -20.09 -16.52
N GLU A 105 -5.19 -19.34 -15.84
CA GLU A 105 -3.95 -19.86 -15.28
C GLU A 105 -4.13 -20.34 -13.85
N GLN A 106 -3.29 -21.32 -13.48
CA GLN A 106 -3.18 -21.78 -12.10
C GLN A 106 -2.80 -20.60 -11.18
N THR A 107 -3.73 -20.22 -10.31
CA THR A 107 -3.56 -19.07 -9.40
C THR A 107 -2.82 -19.46 -8.12
N PHE A 108 -3.06 -20.67 -7.61
CA PHE A 108 -2.53 -21.17 -6.33
C PHE A 108 -1.60 -22.36 -6.54
N GLY A 109 -0.66 -22.54 -5.61
CA GLY A 109 0.30 -23.65 -5.64
C GLY A 109 1.75 -23.24 -5.42
N GLU A 110 2.01 -21.95 -5.13
CA GLU A 110 3.35 -21.56 -4.67
C GLU A 110 3.64 -22.19 -3.30
N PRO A 111 4.82 -22.79 -3.08
CA PRO A 111 5.22 -23.24 -1.76
C PRO A 111 5.13 -22.08 -0.76
N PHE A 112 4.30 -22.24 0.27
CA PHE A 112 3.93 -21.14 1.18
C PHE A 112 5.15 -20.41 1.75
N LEU A 113 6.18 -21.14 2.18
CA LEU A 113 7.39 -20.54 2.75
C LEU A 113 8.19 -19.74 1.70
N SER A 114 8.21 -20.18 0.44
CA SER A 114 8.85 -19.46 -0.67
C SER A 114 8.16 -18.12 -0.92
N GLY A 115 6.84 -18.13 -1.06
CA GLY A 115 6.06 -16.90 -1.24
C GLY A 115 6.13 -15.99 -0.01
N LEU A 116 6.11 -16.53 1.20
CA LEU A 116 6.23 -15.77 2.45
C LEU A 116 7.58 -15.06 2.56
N LEU A 117 8.69 -15.79 2.35
CA LEU A 117 10.03 -15.19 2.36
C LEU A 117 10.21 -14.21 1.20
N GLY A 118 9.61 -14.51 0.05
CA GLY A 118 9.52 -13.61 -1.09
C GLY A 118 8.87 -12.27 -0.73
N LEU A 119 7.72 -12.31 -0.07
CA LEU A 119 6.98 -11.11 0.33
C LEU A 119 7.63 -10.33 1.48
N LEU A 120 8.36 -11.02 2.36
CA LEU A 120 8.98 -10.40 3.53
C LEU A 120 10.39 -9.86 3.27
N VAL A 121 11.30 -10.69 2.75
CA VAL A 121 12.74 -10.45 2.79
C VAL A 121 13.46 -10.51 1.44
N SER A 122 12.78 -10.89 0.35
CA SER A 122 13.36 -10.84 -1.00
C SER A 122 14.02 -9.48 -1.29
N PRO A 123 15.27 -9.42 -1.76
CA PRO A 123 15.89 -8.16 -2.18
C PRO A 123 15.09 -7.42 -3.25
N GLY A 124 14.41 -8.15 -4.14
CA GLY A 124 13.60 -7.58 -5.20
C GLY A 124 12.21 -7.13 -4.75
N LYS A 125 11.62 -7.77 -3.74
CA LYS A 125 10.17 -7.66 -3.41
C LYS A 125 9.80 -7.60 -1.93
N GLY A 126 10.74 -7.77 -1.01
CA GLY A 126 10.47 -7.90 0.42
C GLY A 126 10.01 -6.60 1.06
N ILE A 127 8.87 -6.61 1.76
CA ILE A 127 8.28 -5.43 2.40
C ILE A 127 9.25 -4.72 3.37
N VAL A 128 10.17 -5.45 4.00
CA VAL A 128 11.17 -4.89 4.94
C VAL A 128 12.08 -3.85 4.28
N TRP A 129 12.35 -4.00 2.98
CA TRP A 129 13.22 -3.11 2.23
C TRP A 129 12.47 -1.92 1.62
N TYR A 130 11.21 -2.14 1.26
CA TYR A 130 10.35 -1.11 0.66
C TYR A 130 9.68 -0.21 1.70
N VAL A 131 9.53 -0.71 2.94
CA VAL A 131 9.00 0.05 4.08
C VAL A 131 9.92 -0.11 5.30
N PRO A 132 11.16 0.44 5.29
CA PRO A 132 12.09 0.35 6.43
C PRO A 132 11.51 0.82 7.77
N LEU A 133 10.48 1.68 7.76
CA LEU A 133 9.78 2.12 8.97
C LEU A 133 9.23 0.97 9.84
N ILE A 134 9.00 -0.20 9.27
CA ILE A 134 8.46 -1.35 10.01
C ILE A 134 9.44 -1.87 11.07
N PHE A 135 10.74 -1.60 10.93
CA PHE A 135 11.71 -1.96 11.95
C PHE A 135 11.37 -1.30 13.30
N LEU A 136 10.63 -0.20 13.31
CA LEU A 136 10.23 0.51 14.52
C LEU A 136 9.06 -0.12 15.28
N LEU A 137 8.38 -1.09 14.70
CA LEU A 137 7.16 -1.68 15.27
C LEU A 137 7.34 -2.31 16.66
N PRO A 138 8.43 -3.04 16.98
CA PRO A 138 8.62 -3.64 18.29
C PRO A 138 8.51 -2.64 19.46
N TRP A 139 8.88 -1.37 19.22
CA TRP A 139 8.83 -0.31 20.23
C TRP A 139 7.46 0.37 20.38
N CYS A 140 6.52 0.10 19.46
CA CYS A 140 5.27 0.87 19.32
C CYS A 140 4.03 0.01 19.51
N VAL A 141 4.09 -1.25 19.08
CA VAL A 141 2.94 -2.16 19.05
C VAL A 141 2.34 -2.36 20.45
N ARG A 142 3.16 -2.43 21.49
CA ARG A 142 2.67 -2.56 22.88
C ARG A 142 1.85 -1.36 23.34
N GLY A 143 2.30 -0.14 23.03
CA GLY A 143 1.57 1.08 23.37
C GLY A 143 0.24 1.16 22.63
N PHE A 144 0.26 0.86 21.33
CA PHE A 144 -0.91 0.86 20.47
C PHE A 144 -1.96 -0.17 20.93
N TYR A 145 -1.52 -1.39 21.25
CA TYR A 145 -2.40 -2.44 21.77
C TYR A 145 -3.05 -2.07 23.11
N ARG A 146 -2.29 -1.48 24.05
CA ARG A 146 -2.85 -1.04 25.33
C ARG A 146 -3.90 0.06 25.16
N ARG A 147 -3.75 0.96 24.19
CA ARG A 147 -4.65 2.08 23.94
C ARG A 147 -5.92 1.67 23.19
N ALA A 148 -5.81 0.75 22.23
CA ALA A 148 -6.92 0.35 21.38
C ALA A 148 -6.82 -1.14 20.99
N PRO A 149 -7.05 -2.08 21.92
CA PRO A 149 -6.76 -3.50 21.72
C PRO A 149 -7.54 -4.11 20.55
N TYR A 150 -8.83 -3.80 20.40
CA TYR A 150 -9.65 -4.31 19.28
C TYR A 150 -9.18 -3.78 17.93
N PHE A 151 -8.82 -2.51 17.87
CA PHE A 151 -8.33 -1.88 16.64
C PHE A 151 -6.91 -2.37 16.29
N ALA A 152 -6.08 -2.63 17.29
CA ALA A 152 -4.78 -3.24 17.12
C ALA A 152 -4.89 -4.68 16.60
N ALA A 153 -5.81 -5.48 17.14
CA ALA A 153 -6.10 -6.82 16.63
C ALA A 153 -6.59 -6.79 15.17
N LEU A 154 -7.53 -5.90 14.83
CA LEU A 154 -7.97 -5.71 13.45
C LEU A 154 -6.81 -5.30 12.54
N SER A 155 -5.97 -4.35 12.96
CA SER A 155 -4.81 -3.90 12.17
C SER A 155 -3.82 -5.04 11.92
N LEU A 156 -3.58 -5.90 12.92
CA LEU A 156 -2.76 -7.09 12.77
C LEU A 156 -3.38 -8.08 11.79
N VAL A 157 -4.67 -8.37 11.91
CA VAL A 157 -5.38 -9.27 10.98
C VAL A 157 -5.32 -8.74 9.55
N LEU A 158 -5.60 -7.45 9.32
CA LEU A 158 -5.54 -6.83 8.00
C LEU A 158 -4.12 -6.75 7.42
N THR A 159 -3.09 -6.92 8.26
CA THR A 159 -1.69 -7.03 7.84
C THR A 159 -1.32 -8.47 7.48
N VAL A 160 -1.64 -9.42 8.37
CA VAL A 160 -1.25 -10.83 8.24
C VAL A 160 -2.09 -11.55 7.19
N LEU A 161 -3.37 -11.21 7.05
CA LEU A 161 -4.30 -11.87 6.13
C LEU A 161 -3.85 -11.80 4.66
N PRO A 162 -3.54 -10.63 4.06
CA PRO A 162 -3.01 -10.60 2.70
C PRO A 162 -1.65 -11.28 2.62
N LEU A 163 -0.78 -11.15 3.63
CA LEU A 163 0.51 -11.86 3.64
C LEU A 163 0.32 -13.37 3.52
N ALA A 164 -0.54 -13.95 4.36
CA ALA A 164 -0.82 -15.38 4.34
C ALA A 164 -1.48 -15.81 3.02
N PHE A 165 -2.48 -15.07 2.54
CA PHE A 165 -3.19 -15.39 1.29
C PHE A 165 -2.26 -15.39 0.07
N TYR A 166 -1.48 -14.31 -0.10
CA TYR A 166 -0.63 -14.16 -1.28
C TYR A 166 0.66 -14.98 -1.23
N SER A 167 1.03 -15.53 -0.07
CA SER A 167 2.19 -16.44 0.05
C SER A 167 2.00 -17.77 -0.70
N ASN A 168 0.75 -18.16 -1.03
CA ASN A 168 0.47 -19.37 -1.82
C ASN A 168 0.10 -19.08 -3.28
N VAL A 169 -0.03 -17.80 -3.66
CA VAL A 169 -0.34 -17.39 -5.02
C VAL A 169 0.91 -17.56 -5.89
N VAL A 170 0.77 -18.22 -7.04
CA VAL A 170 1.87 -18.49 -7.98
C VAL A 170 2.61 -17.20 -8.38
N PHE A 171 1.85 -16.11 -8.56
CA PHE A 171 2.39 -14.79 -8.87
C PHE A 171 2.51 -13.90 -7.62
N TRP A 172 2.92 -14.46 -6.48
CA TRP A 172 3.00 -13.79 -5.15
C TRP A 172 3.65 -12.39 -5.20
N HIS A 173 4.61 -12.20 -6.09
CA HIS A 173 5.36 -10.96 -6.29
C HIS A 173 4.51 -9.81 -6.85
N GLY A 174 3.40 -10.12 -7.53
CA GLY A 174 2.45 -9.15 -8.06
C GLY A 174 3.03 -8.25 -9.14
N ASP A 175 3.85 -8.79 -10.04
CA ASP A 175 4.46 -8.01 -11.12
C ASP A 175 3.56 -7.72 -12.32
N PRO A 176 3.93 -6.73 -13.16
CA PRO A 176 4.99 -5.74 -12.95
C PRO A 176 4.61 -4.69 -11.88
N ALA A 177 5.47 -4.48 -10.87
CA ALA A 177 5.21 -3.51 -9.80
C ALA A 177 6.45 -3.07 -9.01
N TRP A 178 6.35 -1.90 -8.37
CA TRP A 178 7.26 -1.50 -7.29
C TRP A 178 6.92 -2.29 -6.01
N GLY A 179 7.88 -3.01 -5.44
CA GLY A 179 7.67 -3.80 -4.22
C GLY A 179 6.60 -4.89 -4.32
N PRO A 180 6.15 -5.43 -3.16
CA PRO A 180 5.15 -6.50 -3.10
C PRO A 180 3.74 -5.91 -3.20
N ARG A 181 3.26 -5.65 -4.44
CA ARG A 181 2.00 -4.93 -4.72
C ARG A 181 0.80 -5.43 -3.91
N TYR A 182 0.72 -6.73 -3.67
CA TYR A 182 -0.39 -7.33 -2.94
C TYR A 182 -0.45 -6.96 -1.46
N LEU A 183 0.68 -6.56 -0.85
CA LEU A 183 0.72 -6.09 0.53
C LEU A 183 0.42 -4.59 0.67
N TYR A 184 0.13 -3.88 -0.42
CA TYR A 184 -0.17 -2.45 -0.36
C TYR A 184 -1.40 -2.13 0.51
N THR A 185 -2.35 -3.06 0.59
CA THR A 185 -3.52 -2.95 1.47
C THR A 185 -3.17 -3.16 2.94
N ALA A 186 -2.09 -3.87 3.26
CA ALA A 186 -1.59 -4.07 4.62
C ALA A 186 -0.81 -2.85 5.14
N VAL A 187 -0.11 -2.12 4.25
CA VAL A 187 0.82 -1.04 4.64
C VAL A 187 0.19 -0.02 5.59
N PRO A 188 -1.02 0.52 5.38
CA PRO A 188 -1.61 1.47 6.32
C PRO A 188 -1.72 0.90 7.73
N TYR A 189 -2.22 -0.32 7.86
CA TYR A 189 -2.43 -1.00 9.15
C TYR A 189 -1.11 -1.38 9.83
N LEU A 190 -0.11 -1.71 9.02
CA LEU A 190 1.24 -2.00 9.48
C LEU A 190 1.92 -0.75 10.06
N VAL A 191 1.69 0.45 9.49
CA VAL A 191 2.33 1.68 9.97
C VAL A 191 1.53 2.42 11.06
N LEU A 192 0.25 2.08 11.27
CA LEU A 192 -0.59 2.72 12.31
C LEU A 192 0.04 2.73 13.71
N PRO A 193 0.67 1.65 14.22
CA PRO A 193 1.30 1.65 15.54
C PRO A 193 2.40 2.68 15.68
N LEU A 194 3.06 3.09 14.58
CA LEU A 194 4.14 4.08 14.60
C LEU A 194 3.68 5.45 15.12
N GLY A 195 2.37 5.72 15.12
CA GLY A 195 1.81 6.91 15.78
C GLY A 195 2.12 7.01 17.27
N GLU A 196 2.42 5.91 17.96
CA GLU A 196 2.86 5.92 19.38
C GLU A 196 4.24 6.57 19.58
N ILE A 197 5.07 6.59 18.55
CA ILE A 197 6.36 7.28 18.60
C ILE A 197 6.12 8.79 18.72
N LEU A 198 5.14 9.29 17.96
CA LEU A 198 4.81 10.70 17.89
C LEU A 198 4.29 11.26 19.24
N THR A 199 3.59 10.44 20.03
CA THR A 199 3.07 10.86 21.36
C THR A 199 4.17 11.04 22.41
N THR A 200 5.34 10.43 22.19
CA THR A 200 6.46 10.47 23.14
C THR A 200 7.71 11.12 22.54
N TRP A 201 7.60 11.69 21.33
CA TRP A 201 8.72 12.15 20.51
C TRP A 201 9.73 13.03 21.27
N MET A 202 9.25 14.08 21.94
CA MET A 202 10.12 15.03 22.65
C MET A 202 10.81 14.44 23.89
N ARG A 203 10.26 13.37 24.46
CA ARG A 203 10.83 12.67 25.63
C ARG A 203 11.87 11.62 25.24
N ARG A 204 12.09 11.37 23.95
CA ARG A 204 13.07 10.38 23.47
C ARG A 204 14.47 10.98 23.39
N ALA A 205 15.46 10.14 23.71
CA ALA A 205 16.88 10.46 23.52
C ALA A 205 17.17 10.95 22.09
N ARG A 206 18.12 11.88 21.95
CA ARG A 206 18.47 12.48 20.65
C ARG A 206 18.85 11.42 19.61
N ALA A 207 19.64 10.41 20.00
CA ALA A 207 20.05 9.32 19.12
C ALA A 207 18.84 8.58 18.52
N LEU A 208 17.85 8.20 19.34
CA LEU A 208 16.65 7.53 18.85
C LEU A 208 15.84 8.42 17.88
N ARG A 209 15.71 9.72 18.17
CA ARG A 209 15.07 10.67 17.26
C ARG A 209 15.77 10.76 15.90
N LEU A 210 17.11 10.74 15.89
CA LEU A 210 17.89 10.74 14.65
C LEU A 210 17.71 9.43 13.87
N THR A 211 17.72 8.28 14.53
CA THR A 211 17.45 6.98 13.88
C THR A 211 16.05 6.94 13.27
N LEU A 212 15.05 7.45 13.98
CA LEU A 212 13.67 7.55 13.49
C LEU A 212 13.59 8.45 12.25
N LEU A 213 14.22 9.63 12.31
CA LEU A 213 14.28 10.55 11.18
C LEU A 213 14.97 9.90 9.97
N LEU A 214 16.08 9.20 10.19
CA LEU A 214 16.80 8.48 9.14
C LEU A 214 15.88 7.45 8.45
N LEU A 215 15.14 6.64 9.22
CA LEU A 215 14.22 5.64 8.66
C LEU A 215 13.05 6.27 7.90
N VAL A 216 12.53 7.41 8.38
CA VAL A 216 11.49 8.18 7.66
C VAL A 216 12.04 8.72 6.34
N VAL A 217 13.21 9.35 6.37
CA VAL A 217 13.85 9.92 5.16
C VAL A 217 14.21 8.82 4.17
N SER A 218 14.81 7.72 4.62
CA SER A 218 15.12 6.57 3.76
C SER A 218 13.85 6.00 3.11
N SER A 219 12.78 5.81 3.88
CA SER A 219 11.50 5.34 3.35
C SER A 219 10.90 6.33 2.34
N PHE A 220 11.00 7.64 2.63
CA PHE A 220 10.58 8.68 1.70
C PHE A 220 11.38 8.65 0.39
N LEU A 221 12.70 8.51 0.45
CA LEU A 221 13.57 8.44 -0.73
C LEU A 221 13.28 7.19 -1.58
N VAL A 222 13.02 6.04 -0.94
CA VAL A 222 12.57 4.82 -1.62
C VAL A 222 11.29 5.11 -2.42
N GLN A 223 10.28 5.70 -1.80
CA GLN A 223 9.02 6.02 -2.50
C GLN A 223 9.17 7.12 -3.55
N LEU A 224 10.02 8.12 -3.30
CA LEU A 224 10.31 9.18 -4.26
C LEU A 224 10.96 8.61 -5.52
N SER A 225 11.94 7.71 -5.37
CA SER A 225 12.58 7.03 -6.50
C SER A 225 11.58 6.24 -7.34
N ALA A 226 10.59 5.62 -6.70
CA ALA A 226 9.56 4.82 -7.35
C ALA A 226 8.67 5.64 -8.30
N ILE A 227 8.33 6.87 -7.90
CA ILE A 227 7.41 7.74 -8.66
C ILE A 227 8.12 8.66 -9.66
N THR A 228 9.43 8.86 -9.52
CA THR A 228 10.18 9.84 -10.32
C THR A 228 10.39 9.36 -11.75
N VAL A 229 10.69 8.07 -11.94
CA VAL A 229 10.89 7.44 -13.26
C VAL A 229 9.97 6.24 -13.38
N THR A 230 9.50 5.97 -14.59
CA THR A 230 8.56 4.88 -14.83
C THR A 230 9.19 3.51 -14.50
N PRO A 231 8.48 2.60 -13.82
CA PRO A 231 8.98 1.26 -13.53
C PRO A 231 9.31 0.46 -14.81
N TRP A 232 8.72 0.83 -15.96
CA TRP A 232 9.06 0.22 -17.26
C TRP A 232 10.54 0.36 -17.62
N ARG A 233 11.20 1.46 -17.21
CA ARG A 233 12.65 1.61 -17.44
C ARG A 233 13.46 0.55 -16.70
N PHE A 234 13.07 0.21 -15.47
CA PHE A 234 13.68 -0.89 -14.71
C PHE A 234 13.49 -2.22 -15.44
N TRP A 235 12.26 -2.53 -15.87
CA TRP A 235 11.97 -3.79 -16.57
C TRP A 235 12.81 -3.99 -17.82
N TYR A 236 12.94 -2.95 -18.66
CA TYR A 236 13.78 -3.03 -19.86
C TYR A 236 15.26 -3.18 -19.57
N ARG A 237 15.74 -2.69 -18.43
CA ARG A 237 17.12 -2.93 -18.01
C ARG A 237 17.33 -4.36 -17.54
N ILE A 238 16.40 -4.92 -16.76
CA ILE A 238 16.48 -6.33 -16.33
C ILE A 238 16.45 -7.25 -17.54
N GLU A 239 15.53 -7.02 -18.47
CA GLU A 239 15.45 -7.82 -19.68
C GLU A 239 16.73 -7.72 -20.54
N ALA A 240 17.32 -6.51 -20.66
CA ALA A 240 18.60 -6.35 -21.33
C ALA A 240 19.76 -7.08 -20.62
N ILE A 241 19.73 -7.14 -19.28
CA ILE A 241 20.72 -7.87 -18.47
C ILE A 241 20.56 -9.38 -18.72
N GLU A 242 19.35 -9.91 -18.64
CA GLU A 242 19.07 -11.34 -18.82
C GLU A 242 19.38 -11.82 -20.25
N GLN A 243 19.05 -11.03 -21.28
CA GLN A 243 19.41 -11.34 -22.66
C GLN A 243 20.93 -11.43 -22.85
N ARG A 244 21.71 -10.56 -22.19
CA ARG A 244 23.19 -10.60 -22.25
C ARG A 244 23.77 -11.81 -21.53
N THR A 245 23.12 -12.29 -20.48
CA THR A 245 23.54 -13.50 -19.75
C THR A 245 23.02 -14.80 -20.39
N ARG A 246 22.42 -14.74 -21.59
CA ARG A 246 21.79 -15.85 -22.30
C ARG A 246 20.69 -16.55 -21.48
N GLN A 247 20.06 -15.82 -20.56
CA GLN A 247 18.90 -16.29 -19.82
C GLN A 247 17.63 -15.75 -20.49
N PRO A 248 16.60 -16.59 -20.72
CA PRO A 248 15.39 -16.13 -21.37
C PRO A 248 14.52 -15.34 -20.36
N PHE A 249 14.39 -14.04 -20.59
CA PHE A 249 13.38 -13.22 -19.90
C PHE A 249 12.00 -13.52 -20.50
N HIS A 250 11.02 -13.82 -19.65
CA HIS A 250 9.64 -14.06 -20.08
C HIS A 250 8.68 -13.11 -19.38
N TRP A 251 7.82 -12.42 -20.13
CA TRP A 251 6.74 -11.65 -19.56
C TRP A 251 5.73 -12.57 -18.86
N GLY A 252 5.36 -12.24 -17.62
CA GLY A 252 4.47 -13.07 -16.82
C GLY A 252 5.12 -14.36 -16.30
N ALA A 253 6.46 -14.42 -16.22
CA ALA A 253 7.12 -15.56 -15.61
C ALA A 253 6.69 -15.70 -14.13
N ARG A 254 6.46 -16.94 -13.70
CA ARG A 254 6.17 -17.26 -12.29
C ARG A 254 7.34 -16.91 -11.37
N ARG A 255 8.56 -16.88 -11.91
CA ARG A 255 9.80 -16.60 -11.19
C ARG A 255 10.77 -15.83 -12.07
N TYR A 256 11.32 -14.74 -11.55
CA TYR A 256 12.44 -14.00 -12.15
C TYR A 256 13.66 -14.07 -11.22
N HIS A 257 14.86 -13.90 -11.79
CA HIS A 257 16.11 -13.98 -11.03
C HIS A 257 16.29 -12.80 -10.07
N TYR A 258 15.85 -11.60 -10.47
CA TYR A 258 16.04 -10.37 -9.70
C TYR A 258 15.37 -10.39 -8.31
N TYR A 259 14.43 -11.30 -8.06
CA TYR A 259 13.83 -11.47 -6.74
C TYR A 259 14.86 -11.79 -5.66
N TRP A 260 15.90 -12.54 -6.00
CA TRP A 260 16.91 -12.99 -5.04
C TRP A 260 18.33 -12.53 -5.38
N ASP A 261 18.48 -11.71 -6.43
CA ASP A 261 19.74 -11.03 -6.74
C ASP A 261 19.69 -9.57 -6.26
N VAL A 262 20.49 -9.26 -5.22
CA VAL A 262 20.60 -7.92 -4.66
C VAL A 262 21.03 -6.89 -5.71
N ARG A 263 21.92 -7.26 -6.64
CA ARG A 263 22.46 -6.35 -7.66
C ARG A 263 21.40 -5.95 -8.68
N GLN A 264 20.37 -6.78 -8.84
CA GLN A 264 19.24 -6.55 -9.73
C GLN A 264 18.00 -6.00 -8.99
N SER A 265 18.13 -5.66 -7.71
CA SER A 265 17.02 -5.11 -6.94
C SER A 265 16.53 -3.78 -7.54
N PRO A 266 15.20 -3.58 -7.66
CA PRO A 266 14.65 -2.29 -8.05
C PRO A 266 15.11 -1.14 -7.14
N LEU A 267 15.38 -1.44 -5.86
CA LEU A 267 15.83 -0.44 -4.88
C LEU A 267 17.22 0.13 -5.21
N LEU A 268 18.05 -0.61 -5.94
CA LEU A 268 19.37 -0.14 -6.40
C LEU A 268 19.31 0.44 -7.81
N ILE A 269 18.57 -0.21 -8.70
CA ILE A 269 18.49 0.20 -10.11
C ILE A 269 17.67 1.49 -10.29
N GLN A 270 16.64 1.71 -9.47
CA GLN A 270 15.74 2.84 -9.64
C GLN A 270 16.37 4.20 -9.31
N PRO A 271 17.17 4.37 -8.24
CA PRO A 271 17.95 5.60 -8.03
C PRO A 271 18.91 5.90 -9.20
N ASP A 272 19.55 4.86 -9.76
CA ASP A 272 20.40 5.01 -10.95
C ASP A 272 19.56 5.40 -12.18
N ASN A 273 18.35 4.86 -12.35
CA ASN A 273 17.41 5.32 -13.37
C ASN A 273 17.07 6.81 -13.23
N VAL A 274 16.83 7.29 -12.00
CA VAL A 274 16.58 8.71 -11.72
C VAL A 274 17.79 9.55 -12.11
N TYR A 275 18.99 9.15 -11.69
CA TYR A 275 20.24 9.81 -12.06
C TYR A 275 20.40 9.91 -13.58
N GLN A 276 20.23 8.80 -14.30
CA GLN A 276 20.34 8.77 -15.76
C GLN A 276 19.34 9.66 -16.47
N VAL A 277 18.08 9.68 -16.01
CA VAL A 277 17.06 10.59 -16.58
C VAL A 277 17.40 12.05 -16.30
N ILE A 278 17.94 12.39 -15.12
CA ILE A 278 18.44 13.76 -14.86
C ILE A 278 19.56 14.12 -15.84
N ARG A 279 20.55 13.26 -16.03
CA ARG A 279 21.65 13.51 -16.99
C ARG A 279 21.16 13.62 -18.43
N LEU A 280 20.15 12.84 -18.82
CA LEU A 280 19.49 12.97 -20.12
C LEU A 280 18.84 14.36 -20.31
N LYS A 281 18.20 14.90 -19.26
CA LYS A 281 17.62 16.25 -19.29
C LYS A 281 18.67 17.36 -19.35
N LEU A 282 19.90 17.07 -18.92
CA LEU A 282 21.06 17.94 -19.08
C LEU A 282 21.78 17.77 -20.43
N GLY A 283 21.27 16.92 -21.34
CA GLY A 283 21.78 16.75 -22.71
C GLY A 283 22.68 15.54 -22.94
N GLU A 284 22.97 14.73 -21.93
CA GLU A 284 23.86 13.56 -22.07
C GLU A 284 23.14 12.34 -22.67
N LYS A 285 23.17 12.26 -24.00
CA LYS A 285 22.52 11.18 -24.77
C LYS A 285 23.04 9.76 -24.50
N ARG A 286 24.23 9.60 -23.90
CA ARG A 286 24.80 8.26 -23.57
C ARG A 286 23.94 7.45 -22.60
N TYR A 287 23.10 8.10 -21.82
CA TYR A 287 22.21 7.47 -20.83
C TYR A 287 20.85 7.09 -21.41
N GLU A 288 20.65 7.28 -22.71
CA GLU A 288 19.41 6.98 -23.39
C GLU A 288 19.23 5.46 -23.47
N LEU A 289 18.17 4.96 -22.85
CA LEU A 289 17.83 3.56 -22.94
C LEU A 289 17.11 3.33 -24.27
N ARG A 290 17.79 2.61 -25.18
CA ARG A 290 17.32 2.29 -26.53
C ARG A 290 16.97 0.81 -26.72
N VAL A 291 16.98 0.02 -25.65
CA VAL A 291 16.70 -1.41 -25.74
C VAL A 291 15.25 -1.59 -26.20
N HIS A 292 15.06 -2.38 -27.26
CA HIS A 292 13.76 -2.82 -27.76
C HIS A 292 13.64 -4.31 -27.47
N PRO A 293 13.22 -4.69 -26.26
CA PRO A 293 13.15 -6.09 -25.98
C PRO A 293 11.83 -6.67 -26.51
N GLY A 294 11.98 -7.60 -27.43
CA GLY A 294 10.88 -8.33 -28.06
C GLY A 294 11.19 -8.60 -29.54
N PRO A 295 10.69 -9.71 -30.13
CA PRO A 295 10.70 -9.86 -31.58
C PRO A 295 9.88 -8.73 -32.23
N PRO A 296 10.22 -8.31 -33.46
CA PRO A 296 9.43 -7.31 -34.19
C PRO A 296 7.96 -7.75 -34.26
N GLY A 297 7.03 -6.91 -33.79
CA GLY A 297 5.58 -7.14 -33.92
C GLY A 297 4.80 -7.45 -32.63
N VAL A 298 5.46 -7.70 -31.49
CA VAL A 298 4.77 -7.66 -30.19
C VAL A 298 4.65 -6.20 -29.78
N SER A 299 3.46 -5.73 -29.40
CA SER A 299 3.28 -4.33 -28.97
C SER A 299 4.19 -4.04 -27.78
N ASN A 300 5.31 -3.37 -28.03
CA ASN A 300 6.27 -3.05 -26.99
C ASN A 300 5.71 -1.87 -26.18
N PRO A 301 5.55 -2.00 -24.86
CA PRO A 301 5.21 -0.86 -24.03
C PRO A 301 6.23 0.30 -24.18
N ALA A 302 7.46 0.06 -24.64
CA ALA A 302 8.53 1.05 -24.75
C ALA A 302 8.18 2.15 -25.74
N ASP A 303 7.52 1.80 -26.85
CA ASP A 303 7.05 2.77 -27.85
C ASP A 303 5.89 3.61 -27.30
N LYS A 304 5.17 3.06 -26.32
CA LYS A 304 4.00 3.67 -25.67
C LYS A 304 4.32 4.36 -24.35
N TYR A 305 5.52 4.23 -23.78
CA TYR A 305 5.88 4.81 -22.48
C TYR A 305 7.18 5.62 -22.58
N PRO A 306 7.25 6.81 -21.95
CA PRO A 306 8.39 7.69 -22.08
C PRO A 306 9.45 7.25 -21.06
N ILE A 307 10.11 6.11 -21.32
CA ILE A 307 11.05 5.46 -20.39
C ILE A 307 12.34 6.26 -20.13
N ASN A 308 12.61 7.27 -20.97
CA ASN A 308 13.70 8.23 -20.85
C ASN A 308 13.24 9.58 -20.26
N ALA A 309 12.07 9.63 -19.59
CA ALA A 309 11.51 10.85 -19.01
C ALA A 309 11.06 10.65 -17.56
N PHE A 310 10.79 11.77 -16.89
CA PHE A 310 10.13 11.75 -15.59
C PHE A 310 8.70 11.25 -15.70
N ALA A 311 8.25 10.47 -14.72
CA ALA A 311 6.94 9.82 -14.70
C ALA A 311 5.86 10.64 -13.96
N PHE A 312 6.05 11.94 -13.81
CA PHE A 312 5.06 12.81 -13.21
C PHE A 312 3.87 13.01 -14.16
N TRP A 313 2.68 12.60 -13.73
CA TRP A 313 1.46 12.67 -14.56
C TRP A 313 1.13 14.11 -15.02
N TRP A 314 1.52 15.11 -14.24
CA TRP A 314 1.33 16.52 -14.60
C TRP A 314 2.35 17.03 -15.63
N LEU A 315 3.43 16.29 -15.89
CA LEU A 315 4.42 16.59 -16.93
C LEU A 315 4.25 15.75 -18.19
N ASP A 316 3.47 14.66 -18.17
CA ASP A 316 3.32 13.77 -19.33
C ASP A 316 2.52 14.46 -20.45
N PRO A 317 3.10 14.80 -21.62
CA PRO A 317 2.36 15.47 -22.69
C PRO A 317 1.20 14.64 -23.24
N ARG A 318 1.19 13.31 -23.01
CA ARG A 318 0.17 12.37 -23.51
C ARG A 318 -1.00 12.18 -22.54
N HIS A 319 -1.04 12.95 -21.45
CA HIS A 319 -2.12 12.85 -20.48
C HIS A 319 -3.48 13.18 -21.15
N PRO A 320 -4.47 12.27 -21.12
CA PRO A 320 -5.61 12.33 -22.05
C PRO A 320 -6.66 13.39 -21.73
N ILE A 321 -6.78 13.81 -20.45
CA ILE A 321 -7.95 14.56 -19.98
C ILE A 321 -7.69 16.06 -19.81
N PHE A 322 -6.52 16.44 -19.28
CA PHE A 322 -6.27 17.79 -18.81
C PHE A 322 -5.11 18.47 -19.56
N GLY A 323 -5.31 19.74 -19.94
CA GLY A 323 -4.25 20.58 -20.48
C GLY A 323 -3.11 20.81 -19.49
N SER A 324 -1.91 21.16 -19.98
CA SER A 324 -0.71 21.33 -19.14
C SER A 324 -0.90 22.30 -17.97
N ARG A 325 -1.56 23.45 -18.19
CA ARG A 325 -1.85 24.44 -17.13
C ARG A 325 -2.73 23.87 -16.02
N THR A 326 -3.83 23.21 -16.38
CA THR A 326 -4.74 22.57 -15.41
C THR A 326 -4.03 21.50 -14.60
N ARG A 327 -3.19 20.69 -15.24
CA ARG A 327 -2.40 19.66 -14.56
C ARG A 327 -1.39 20.26 -13.59
N GLY A 328 -0.68 21.31 -14.01
CA GLY A 328 0.23 22.06 -13.14
C GLY A 328 -0.50 22.66 -11.93
N GLY A 329 -1.68 23.26 -12.15
CA GLY A 329 -2.52 23.81 -11.09
C GLY A 329 -3.01 22.75 -10.09
N LEU A 330 -3.47 21.60 -10.58
CA LEU A 330 -3.87 20.47 -9.73
C LEU A 330 -2.67 19.90 -8.94
N ALA A 331 -1.51 19.75 -9.56
CA ALA A 331 -0.31 19.31 -8.87
C ALA A 331 0.12 20.30 -7.78
N ALA A 332 0.05 21.60 -8.05
CA ALA A 332 0.33 22.64 -7.06
C ALA A 332 -0.68 22.61 -5.90
N LEU A 333 -1.97 22.44 -6.17
CA LEU A 333 -3.00 22.30 -5.14
C LEU A 333 -2.77 21.08 -4.25
N LEU A 334 -2.48 19.92 -4.84
CA LEU A 334 -2.18 18.70 -4.09
C LEU A 334 -0.91 18.86 -3.24
N GLY A 335 0.12 19.52 -3.80
CA GLY A 335 1.34 19.88 -3.07
C GLY A 335 1.04 20.79 -1.88
N PHE A 336 0.22 21.82 -2.08
CA PHE A 336 -0.20 22.74 -1.02
C PHE A 336 -0.96 22.01 0.10
N ILE A 337 -1.91 21.13 -0.23
CA ILE A 337 -2.66 20.32 0.74
C ILE A 337 -1.71 19.42 1.54
N ALA A 338 -0.75 18.77 0.87
CA ALA A 338 0.23 17.90 1.51
C ALA A 338 1.13 18.67 2.49
N ILE A 339 1.67 19.82 2.06
CA ILE A 339 2.51 20.69 2.90
C ILE A 339 1.70 21.23 4.09
N SER A 340 0.48 21.70 3.85
CA SER A 340 -0.41 22.22 4.91
C SER A 340 -0.75 21.15 5.95
N SER A 341 -1.02 19.92 5.50
CA SER A 341 -1.27 18.78 6.40
C SER A 341 -0.04 18.43 7.24
N LEU A 342 1.16 18.45 6.63
CA LEU A 342 2.41 18.22 7.35
C LEU A 342 2.67 19.32 8.39
N LEU A 343 2.47 20.59 8.01
CA LEU A 343 2.59 21.73 8.92
C LEU A 343 1.62 21.62 10.09
N PHE A 344 0.36 21.26 9.83
CA PHE A 344 -0.63 21.03 10.88
C PHE A 344 -0.18 19.95 11.87
N VAL A 345 0.32 18.81 11.39
CA VAL A 345 0.86 17.74 12.24
C VAL A 345 2.05 18.24 13.07
N VAL A 346 2.98 18.99 12.46
CA VAL A 346 4.16 19.53 13.17
C VAL A 346 3.75 20.51 14.26
N LEU A 347 2.80 21.41 13.98
CA LEU A 347 2.29 22.38 14.96
C LEU A 347 1.59 21.68 16.12
N GLU A 348 0.77 20.67 15.83
CA GLU A 348 0.06 19.90 16.86
C GLU A 348 1.03 19.10 17.76
N LEU A 349 2.12 18.59 17.19
CA LEU A 349 3.19 17.94 17.94
C LEU A 349 3.92 18.91 18.88
N ARG A 350 4.18 20.15 18.44
CA ARG A 350 4.81 21.18 19.29
C ARG A 350 3.93 21.57 20.48
N LYS A 351 2.63 21.83 20.25
CA LYS A 351 1.67 22.16 21.31
C LYS A 351 1.64 21.12 22.42
N LYS A 352 1.60 19.82 22.06
CA LYS A 352 1.64 18.73 23.05
C LYS A 352 2.95 18.65 23.83
N GLY A 353 4.05 19.03 23.19
CA GLY A 353 5.37 19.13 23.83
C GLY A 353 5.43 20.19 24.92
N GLU A 354 4.86 21.37 24.64
CA GLU A 354 4.82 22.50 25.57
C GLU A 354 3.90 22.21 26.76
N HIS A 355 2.70 21.67 26.53
CA HIS A 355 1.76 21.35 27.62
C HIS A 355 2.19 20.16 28.49
N GLY A 356 2.96 19.21 27.94
CA GLY A 356 3.53 18.08 28.70
C GLY A 356 4.72 18.46 29.58
N GLY A 357 5.33 19.64 29.39
CA GLY A 357 6.40 20.18 30.23
C GLY A 357 5.89 20.92 31.46
N VAL A 358 4.69 21.50 31.40
CA VAL A 358 4.10 22.30 32.49
C VAL A 358 3.53 21.42 33.63
N THR A 359 3.18 20.17 33.35
CA THR A 359 2.64 19.24 34.37
C THR A 359 3.70 18.44 35.13
N ALA A 360 4.98 18.52 34.75
CA ALA A 360 6.07 17.82 35.42
C ALA A 360 6.77 18.65 36.51
N THR A 361 6.39 19.91 36.72
CA THR A 361 7.06 20.85 37.64
C THR A 361 6.25 21.22 38.89
N THR A 362 5.07 20.63 39.12
CA THR A 362 4.21 20.97 40.27
C THR A 362 4.00 19.87 41.31
N SER A 363 4.83 18.82 41.36
CA SER A 363 4.76 17.78 42.41
C SER A 363 6.00 17.69 43.31
N VAL A 364 6.68 18.81 43.57
CA VAL A 364 7.73 18.90 44.60
C VAL A 364 7.58 20.23 45.34
N SER A 365 6.59 20.32 46.23
CA SER A 365 6.57 21.17 47.44
C SER A 365 5.15 21.21 48.00
N GLY A 366 4.94 20.69 49.21
CA GLY A 366 3.68 20.73 49.94
C GLY A 366 3.46 19.46 50.74
#